data_AF-A0AAU9L0F2-F1
#
_entry.id   AF-A0AAU9L0F2-F1
#
_cell.length_a   1.000
_cell.length_b   1.000
_cell.length_c   1.000
_cell.angle_alpha   90.00
_cell.angle_beta   90.00
_cell.angle_gamma   90.00
#
_symmetry.space_group_name_H-M   'P 1'
#
loop_
_entity.id
_entity.type
_entity.pdbx_description
1 polymer ?
#
loop_
_entity_poly.entity_id
_entity_poly.type
_entity_poly.pdbx_seq_one_letter_code
_entity_poly.pdbx_strand_id
1 'polypeptide(L)'
;MLAIRSAAAAVSKRIAFVSPMGQIMGLTNMHEKEKAAEAVFFNKEDEKALRKLLQKMKGQTDAVDKKGYKDHVEHDKEGLKKIAGLNLNEEQVQALLKWKHQQ
;
A
#
# COMPACT_ATOMS: atom_id res chain seq x y z
N MET A 1 79.65 39.49 -2.86
CA MET A 1 79.63 38.45 -3.92
C MET A 1 78.64 37.37 -3.52
N LEU A 2 77.62 37.18 -4.37
CA LEU A 2 76.44 36.30 -4.34
C LEU A 2 76.20 35.30 -3.18
N ALA A 3 75.08 35.48 -2.48
CA ALA A 3 74.37 34.39 -1.81
C ALA A 3 73.34 33.80 -2.79
N ILE A 4 73.56 32.56 -3.23
CA ILE A 4 72.66 31.85 -4.16
C ILE A 4 71.49 31.29 -3.35
N ARG A 5 70.29 31.75 -3.69
CA ARG A 5 69.02 31.22 -3.19
C ARG A 5 68.73 29.89 -3.89
N SER A 6 68.51 28.84 -3.10
CA SER A 6 68.01 27.55 -3.58
C SER A 6 66.63 27.31 -2.99
N ALA A 7 65.58 27.67 -3.72
CA ALA A 7 64.20 27.31 -3.40
C ALA A 7 63.92 25.90 -3.95
N ALA A 8 63.89 24.89 -3.08
CA ALA A 8 63.45 23.55 -3.45
C ALA A 8 61.91 23.51 -3.36
N ALA A 9 61.23 23.60 -4.50
CA ALA A 9 59.80 23.40 -4.59
C ALA A 9 59.46 21.92 -4.36
N ALA A 10 58.86 21.61 -3.22
CA ALA A 10 58.33 20.27 -2.95
C ALA A 10 57.13 20.00 -3.87
N VAL A 11 57.31 19.09 -4.83
CA VAL A 11 56.22 18.58 -5.68
C VAL A 11 55.32 17.71 -4.83
N SER A 12 54.20 18.28 -4.39
CA SER A 12 53.13 17.55 -3.70
C SER A 12 52.43 16.63 -4.71
N LYS A 13 52.87 15.37 -4.79
CA LYS A 13 52.13 14.31 -5.49
C LYS A 13 50.78 14.11 -4.80
N ARG A 14 49.72 14.73 -5.34
CA ARG A 14 48.34 14.41 -4.96
C ARG A 14 48.03 13.01 -5.47
N ILE A 15 48.18 12.01 -4.61
CA ILE A 15 47.53 10.72 -4.80
C ILE A 15 46.04 10.98 -4.57
N ALA A 16 45.26 11.08 -5.64
CA ALA A 16 43.82 11.09 -5.56
C ALA A 16 43.37 9.70 -5.11
N PHE A 17 43.21 9.51 -3.80
CA PHE A 17 42.39 8.42 -3.28
C PHE A 17 40.96 8.68 -3.73
N VAL A 18 40.51 7.96 -4.76
CA VAL A 18 39.08 7.86 -5.07
C VAL A 18 38.45 7.13 -3.89
N SER A 19 37.78 7.89 -3.02
CA SER A 19 37.07 7.35 -1.89
C SER A 19 35.86 6.55 -2.42
N PRO A 20 35.69 5.25 -2.06
CA PRO A 20 34.56 4.43 -2.51
C PRO A 20 33.20 4.92 -1.98
N MET A 21 33.19 5.96 -1.15
CA MET A 21 31.99 6.57 -0.55
C MET A 21 30.91 6.96 -1.59
N GLY A 22 31.31 7.37 -2.79
CA GLY A 22 30.37 7.72 -3.86
C GLY A 22 29.60 6.54 -4.44
N GLN A 23 30.17 5.34 -4.43
CA GLN A 23 29.52 4.11 -4.92
C GLN A 23 28.58 3.50 -3.87
N ILE A 24 28.94 3.63 -2.58
CA ILE A 24 28.12 3.15 -1.47
C ILE A 24 26.81 3.97 -1.36
N MET A 25 26.88 5.30 -1.50
CA MET A 25 25.70 6.18 -1.48
C MET A 25 24.71 5.91 -2.63
N GLY A 26 25.19 5.47 -3.80
CA GLY A 26 24.34 5.10 -4.93
C GLY A 26 23.61 3.77 -4.72
N LEU A 27 24.29 2.79 -4.11
CA LEU A 27 23.76 1.45 -3.83
C LEU A 27 22.75 1.46 -2.67
N THR A 28 22.99 2.27 -1.62
CA THR A 28 22.02 2.43 -0.51
C THR A 28 20.72 3.06 -1.00
N ASN A 29 20.80 4.06 -1.88
CA ASN A 29 19.62 4.70 -2.47
C ASN A 29 18.82 3.78 -3.40
N MET A 30 19.47 2.79 -4.05
CA MET A 30 18.77 1.77 -4.85
C MET A 30 18.08 0.75 -3.94
N HIS A 31 18.78 0.25 -2.92
CA HIS A 31 18.23 -0.71 -1.97
C HIS A 31 17.04 -0.14 -1.18
N GLU A 32 17.09 1.14 -0.79
CA GLU A 32 15.97 1.83 -0.14
C GLU A 32 14.76 1.98 -1.06
N LYS A 33 14.97 2.24 -2.36
CA LYS A 33 13.89 2.31 -3.35
C LYS A 33 13.26 0.94 -3.61
N GLU A 34 14.06 -0.12 -3.68
CA GLU A 34 13.57 -1.50 -3.80
C GLU A 34 12.72 -1.86 -2.58
N LYS A 35 13.22 -1.62 -1.37
CA LYS A 35 12.49 -1.86 -0.13
C LYS A 35 11.18 -1.06 -0.05
N ALA A 36 11.18 0.19 -0.51
CA ALA A 36 9.97 1.01 -0.58
C ALA A 36 8.96 0.44 -1.61
N ALA A 37 9.43 -0.03 -2.77
CA ALA A 37 8.58 -0.65 -3.77
C ALA A 37 7.99 -1.98 -3.28
N GLU A 38 8.81 -2.81 -2.61
CA GLU A 38 8.36 -4.04 -1.95
C GLU A 38 7.31 -3.76 -0.89
N ALA A 39 7.53 -2.77 -0.01
CA ALA A 39 6.56 -2.42 1.02
C ALA A 39 5.20 -2.01 0.42
N VAL A 40 5.20 -1.23 -0.66
CA VAL A 40 3.95 -0.85 -1.35
C VAL A 40 3.30 -2.06 -2.01
N PHE A 41 4.08 -2.96 -2.61
CA PHE A 41 3.58 -4.17 -3.24
C PHE A 41 2.95 -5.11 -2.22
N PHE A 42 3.67 -5.45 -1.15
CA PHE A 42 3.18 -6.34 -0.10
C PHE A 42 1.99 -5.76 0.63
N ASN A 43 1.95 -4.45 0.90
CA ASN A 43 0.76 -3.83 1.49
C ASN A 43 -0.48 -4.02 0.61
N LYS A 44 -0.35 -3.88 -0.72
CA LYS A 44 -1.46 -4.13 -1.65
C LYS A 44 -1.85 -5.62 -1.70
N GLU A 45 -0.89 -6.52 -1.68
CA GLU A 45 -1.18 -7.96 -1.68
C GLU A 45 -1.81 -8.43 -0.36
N ASP A 46 -1.35 -7.90 0.77
CA ASP A 46 -1.92 -8.15 2.08
C ASP A 46 -3.33 -7.58 2.19
N GLU A 47 -3.58 -6.40 1.65
CA GLU A 47 -4.94 -5.85 1.55
C GLU A 47 -5.86 -6.78 0.74
N LYS A 48 -5.39 -7.30 -0.40
CA LYS A 48 -6.15 -8.29 -1.19
C LYS A 48 -6.37 -9.58 -0.41
N ALA A 49 -5.37 -10.06 0.34
CA ALA A 49 -5.46 -11.26 1.15
C ALA A 49 -6.47 -11.08 2.29
N LEU A 50 -6.43 -9.94 2.98
CA LEU A 50 -7.37 -9.58 4.04
C LEU A 50 -8.79 -9.44 3.51
N ARG A 51 -8.99 -8.81 2.34
CA ARG A 51 -10.30 -8.75 1.67
C ARG A 51 -10.88 -10.15 1.43
N LYS A 52 -10.06 -11.07 0.89
CA LYS A 52 -10.47 -12.47 0.67
C LYS A 52 -10.79 -13.20 1.97
N LEU A 53 -10.00 -12.96 3.03
CA LEU A 53 -10.25 -13.55 4.34
C LEU A 53 -11.58 -13.08 4.93
N LEU A 54 -11.84 -11.77 4.88
CA LEU A 54 -13.10 -11.20 5.34
C LEU A 54 -14.30 -11.72 4.56
N GLN A 55 -14.18 -11.90 3.24
CA GLN A 55 -15.23 -12.52 2.42
C GLN A 55 -15.52 -13.97 2.86
N LYS A 56 -14.49 -14.77 3.12
CA LYS A 56 -14.67 -16.14 3.64
C LYS A 56 -15.31 -16.14 5.02
N MET A 57 -14.87 -15.24 5.90
CA MET A 57 -15.41 -15.12 7.25
C MET A 57 -16.88 -14.71 7.23
N LYS A 58 -17.26 -13.75 6.38
CA LYS A 58 -18.66 -13.37 6.14
C LYS A 58 -19.49 -14.60 5.72
N GLY A 59 -19.04 -15.36 4.74
CA GLY A 59 -19.76 -16.56 4.29
C GLY A 59 -19.92 -17.63 5.39
N GLN A 60 -18.94 -17.77 6.29
CA GLN A 60 -19.06 -18.66 7.44
C GLN A 60 -20.04 -18.13 8.49
N THR A 61 -19.96 -16.84 8.83
CA THR A 61 -20.85 -16.20 9.79
C THR A 61 -22.30 -16.22 9.30
N ASP A 62 -22.55 -15.91 8.03
CA ASP A 62 -23.90 -15.92 7.45
C ASP A 62 -24.52 -17.34 7.46
N ALA A 63 -23.69 -18.39 7.33
CA ALA A 63 -24.15 -19.78 7.39
C ALA A 63 -24.52 -20.22 8.81
N VAL A 64 -23.77 -19.75 9.82
CA VAL A 64 -23.96 -20.13 11.22
C VAL A 64 -25.01 -19.26 11.91
N ASP A 65 -24.95 -17.94 11.70
CA ASP A 65 -25.87 -16.96 12.29
C ASP A 65 -26.94 -16.49 11.28
N LYS A 66 -27.93 -17.36 11.09
CA LYS A 66 -29.08 -17.08 10.23
C LYS A 66 -29.96 -15.93 10.74
N LYS A 67 -29.87 -15.60 12.04
CA LYS A 67 -30.66 -14.51 12.64
C LYS A 67 -29.99 -13.17 12.36
N GLY A 68 -28.68 -13.06 12.61
CA GLY A 68 -27.90 -11.88 12.24
C GLY A 68 -27.98 -11.57 10.75
N TYR A 69 -27.95 -12.58 9.88
CA TYR A 69 -28.14 -12.39 8.44
C TYR A 69 -29.49 -11.72 8.11
N LYS A 70 -30.60 -12.15 8.73
CA LYS A 70 -31.91 -11.53 8.53
C LYS A 70 -31.95 -10.10 9.05
N ASP A 71 -31.40 -9.87 10.23
CA ASP A 71 -31.35 -8.54 10.86
C ASP A 71 -30.56 -7.55 9.95
N HIS A 72 -29.48 -8.01 9.28
CA HIS A 72 -28.73 -7.22 8.30
C HIS A 72 -29.51 -6.90 7.02
N VAL A 73 -30.21 -7.90 6.46
CA VAL A 73 -31.03 -7.71 5.25
C VAL A 73 -32.20 -6.76 5.52
N GLU A 74 -32.83 -6.86 6.69
CA GLU A 74 -33.91 -5.98 7.11
C GLU A 74 -33.42 -4.54 7.32
N HIS A 75 -32.30 -4.36 8.00
CA HIS A 75 -31.65 -3.05 8.15
C HIS A 75 -31.36 -2.41 6.79
N ASP A 76 -30.85 -3.18 5.83
CA ASP A 76 -30.59 -2.69 4.48
C ASP A 76 -31.87 -2.33 3.72
N LYS A 77 -32.93 -3.13 3.86
CA LYS A 77 -34.25 -2.85 3.27
C LYS A 77 -34.84 -1.56 3.84
N GLU A 78 -34.68 -1.31 5.14
CA GLU A 78 -35.09 -0.06 5.77
C GLU A 78 -34.24 1.14 5.33
N GLY A 79 -32.93 0.95 5.19
CA GLY A 79 -32.02 1.97 4.68
C GLY A 79 -32.44 2.44 3.29
N LEU A 80 -32.76 1.51 2.39
CA LEU A 80 -33.25 1.83 1.04
C LEU A 80 -34.56 2.62 1.04
N LYS A 81 -35.46 2.36 2.00
CA LYS A 81 -36.73 3.09 2.15
C LYS A 81 -36.54 4.52 2.70
N LYS A 82 -35.48 4.77 3.47
CA LYS A 82 -35.19 6.07 4.09
C LYS A 82 -34.55 7.08 3.12
N ILE A 83 -34.11 6.64 1.93
CA ILE A 83 -33.49 7.52 0.93
C ILE A 83 -34.58 8.35 0.25
N ALA A 84 -34.63 9.65 0.56
CA ALA A 84 -35.58 10.58 -0.04
C ALA A 84 -35.34 10.69 -1.56
N GLY A 85 -36.43 10.57 -2.33
CA GLY A 85 -36.40 10.66 -3.80
C GLY A 85 -36.14 9.34 -4.53
N LEU A 86 -35.90 8.24 -3.81
CA LEU A 86 -35.66 6.93 -4.40
C LEU A 86 -36.93 6.05 -4.38
N ASN A 87 -37.71 6.11 -5.46
CA ASN A 87 -38.86 5.21 -5.65
C ASN A 87 -38.40 3.93 -6.35
N LEU A 88 -37.97 2.94 -5.57
CA LEU A 88 -37.61 1.62 -6.10
C LEU A 88 -38.81 0.68 -6.10
N ASN A 89 -38.99 -0.05 -7.20
CA ASN A 89 -39.86 -1.22 -7.22
C ASN A 89 -39.27 -2.34 -6.33
N GLU A 90 -40.10 -3.24 -5.81
CA GLU A 90 -39.65 -4.34 -4.95
C GLU A 90 -38.62 -5.25 -5.64
N GLU A 91 -38.75 -5.45 -6.95
CA GLU A 91 -37.78 -6.18 -7.77
C GLU A 91 -36.40 -5.48 -7.79
N GLN A 92 -36.37 -4.15 -7.84
CA GLN A 92 -35.13 -3.38 -7.84
C GLN A 92 -34.47 -3.40 -6.46
N VAL A 93 -35.27 -3.34 -5.38
CA VAL A 93 -34.78 -3.51 -4.00
C VAL A 93 -34.15 -4.89 -3.82
N GLN A 94 -34.82 -5.94 -4.30
CA GLN A 94 -34.29 -7.31 -4.23
C GLN A 94 -33.01 -7.47 -5.07
N ALA A 95 -32.94 -6.87 -6.26
CA ALA A 95 -31.74 -6.89 -7.09
C ALA A 95 -30.54 -6.20 -6.41
N LEU A 96 -30.77 -5.06 -5.75
CA LEU A 96 -29.74 -4.33 -5.00
C LEU A 96 -29.27 -5.09 -3.76
N LEU A 97 -30.22 -5.67 -3.00
CA LEU A 97 -29.89 -6.52 -1.85
C LEU A 97 -29.08 -7.73 -2.31
N LYS A 98 -29.49 -8.41 -3.38
CA LYS A 98 -28.75 -9.53 -3.95
C LYS A 98 -27.34 -9.12 -4.39
N TRP A 99 -27.20 -7.99 -5.09
CA TRP A 99 -25.88 -7.47 -5.50
C TRP A 99 -24.95 -7.22 -4.30
N LYS A 100 -25.46 -6.62 -3.21
CA LYS A 100 -24.67 -6.35 -2.00
C LYS A 100 -24.23 -7.62 -1.28
N HIS A 101 -25.08 -8.65 -1.25
CA HIS A 101 -24.81 -9.89 -0.51
C HIS A 101 -24.06 -10.94 -1.35
N GLN A 102 -24.04 -10.80 -2.68
CA GLN A 102 -23.34 -11.71 -3.60
C GLN A 102 -21.84 -11.38 -3.78
N GLN A 103 -21.39 -10.22 -3.29
CA GLN A 103 -19.97 -9.79 -3.21
C GLN A 103 -19.33 -10.18 -1.87
#